data_AF-A0A2G9UWD7-F1
#
_entry.id   AF-A0A2G9UWD7-F1
#
_cell.length_a   1.000
_cell.length_b   1.000
_cell.length_c   1.000
_cell.angle_alpha   90.00
_cell.angle_beta   90.00
_cell.angle_gamma   90.00
#
_symmetry.space_group_name_H-M   'P 1'
#
loop_
_entity.id
_entity.type
_entity.pdbx_description
1 polymer ?
#
loop_
_entity_poly.entity_id
_entity_poly.type
_entity_poly.pdbx_seq_one_letter_code
_entity_poly.pdbx_strand_id
1 'polypeptide(L)'
;MMEWAKTCQTWQAPSSARKGYGQNRFSIRPIEPNKTIVAEKAVNNWFSQLAQKGVPQENMLNLNVFYRGVWYYTQLAWQWSYQLGCAVVDCNGFTYAGCEYNPS
;
A
#
# COMPACT_ATOMS: atom_id res chain seq x y z
N MET A 1 -8.62 -6.67 3.37
CA MET A 1 -7.15 -6.77 3.24
C MET A 1 -6.67 -8.19 3.51
N MET A 2 -6.92 -8.76 4.70
CA MET A 2 -6.51 -10.12 5.06
C MET A 2 -6.95 -11.19 4.03
N GLU A 3 -8.21 -11.13 3.57
CA GLU A 3 -8.74 -12.03 2.54
C GLU A 3 -7.87 -11.99 1.26
N TRP A 4 -7.51 -10.80 0.79
CA TRP A 4 -6.66 -10.62 -0.40
C TRP A 4 -5.23 -11.07 -0.16
N ALA A 5 -4.63 -10.70 0.98
CA ALA A 5 -3.25 -11.05 1.31
C ALA A 5 -3.03 -12.57 1.27
N LYS A 6 -3.98 -13.36 1.79
CA LYS A 6 -3.94 -14.83 1.77
C LYS A 6 -3.94 -15.44 0.37
N THR A 7 -4.33 -14.71 -0.67
CA THR A 7 -4.23 -15.20 -2.06
C THR A 7 -2.80 -15.16 -2.60
N CYS A 8 -1.87 -14.51 -1.88
CA CYS A 8 -0.48 -14.36 -2.28
C CYS A 8 -0.29 -13.71 -3.66
N GLN A 9 -1.23 -12.87 -4.08
CA GLN A 9 -1.15 -12.09 -5.31
C GLN A 9 -0.49 -10.73 -5.04
N THR A 10 0.57 -10.42 -5.77
CA THR A 10 1.32 -9.16 -5.62
C THR A 10 0.73 -8.01 -6.43
N TRP A 11 -0.21 -8.28 -7.33
CA TRP A 11 -0.94 -7.27 -8.09
C TRP A 11 -2.08 -6.64 -7.28
N GLN A 12 -2.64 -5.55 -7.82
CA GLN A 12 -3.77 -4.83 -7.23
C GLN A 12 -5.00 -5.74 -7.15
N ALA A 13 -5.66 -5.75 -5.99
CA ALA A 13 -6.96 -6.40 -5.87
C ALA A 13 -8.00 -5.76 -6.81
N PRO A 14 -8.80 -6.56 -7.54
CA PRO A 14 -9.87 -6.02 -8.37
C PRO A 14 -10.85 -5.20 -7.52
N SER A 15 -11.56 -4.26 -8.15
CA SER A 15 -12.47 -3.35 -7.42
C SER A 15 -13.50 -4.11 -6.56
N SER A 16 -14.03 -5.23 -7.09
CA SER A 16 -14.97 -6.11 -6.38
C SER A 16 -14.40 -6.69 -5.08
N ALA A 17 -13.11 -6.98 -5.03
CA ALA A 17 -12.44 -7.50 -3.83
C ALA A 17 -12.07 -6.41 -2.82
N ARG A 18 -11.98 -5.14 -3.27
CA ARG A 18 -11.62 -4.00 -2.40
C ARG A 18 -12.81 -3.38 -1.68
N LYS A 19 -14.04 -3.66 -2.11
CA LYS A 19 -15.27 -3.17 -1.46
C LYS A 19 -15.28 -1.64 -1.26
N GLY A 20 -14.67 -0.90 -2.19
CA GLY A 20 -14.53 0.56 -2.12
C GLY A 20 -13.33 1.08 -1.32
N TYR A 21 -12.49 0.21 -0.78
CA TYR A 21 -11.30 0.63 -0.02
C TYR A 21 -10.10 0.97 -0.91
N GLY A 22 -9.34 1.97 -0.45
CA GLY A 22 -7.98 2.25 -0.92
C GLY A 22 -7.06 1.09 -0.58
N GLN A 23 -5.95 0.91 -1.28
CA GLN A 23 -5.05 -0.23 -1.02
C GLN A 23 -3.58 0.08 -1.29
N ASN A 24 -2.73 -0.15 -0.28
CA ASN A 24 -1.29 -0.21 -0.41
C ASN A 24 -0.77 -1.66 -0.33
N ARG A 25 0.31 -1.98 -1.05
CA ARG A 25 0.88 -3.33 -1.12
C ARG A 25 2.40 -3.30 -1.11
N PHE A 26 3.00 -4.32 -0.52
CA PHE A 26 4.43 -4.49 -0.40
C PHE A 26 4.75 -5.97 -0.31
N SER A 27 5.90 -6.37 -0.83
CA SER A 27 6.38 -7.74 -0.70
C SER A 27 7.90 -7.77 -0.64
N ILE A 28 8.45 -8.65 0.18
CA ILE A 28 9.89 -8.86 0.29
C ILE A 28 10.26 -10.31 0.11
N ARG A 29 11.44 -10.51 -0.47
CA ARG A 29 12.08 -11.81 -0.68
C ARG A 29 13.48 -11.76 -0.07
N PRO A 30 13.93 -12.80 0.67
CA PRO A 30 13.18 -14.00 1.08
C PRO A 30 12.10 -13.69 2.14
N ILE A 31 11.47 -14.73 2.68
CA ILE A 31 10.53 -14.61 3.82
C ILE A 31 11.25 -13.93 4.99
N GLU A 32 10.58 -12.97 5.61
CA GLU A 32 11.02 -12.28 6.83
C GLU A 32 10.13 -12.72 8.00
N PRO A 33 10.67 -13.47 8.98
CA PRO A 33 9.87 -14.00 10.08
C PRO A 33 9.30 -12.89 10.98
N ASN A 34 9.95 -11.73 11.06
CA ASN A 34 9.46 -10.62 11.86
C ASN A 34 8.47 -9.76 11.09
N LYS A 35 7.18 -10.02 11.29
CA LYS A 35 6.08 -9.29 10.65
C LYS A 35 6.07 -7.79 10.96
N THR A 36 6.58 -7.38 12.12
CA THR A 36 6.71 -5.95 12.48
C THR A 36 7.75 -5.26 11.60
N ILE A 37 8.88 -5.91 11.32
CA ILE A 37 9.89 -5.39 10.38
C ILE A 37 9.29 -5.26 8.97
N VAL A 38 8.47 -6.21 8.54
CA VAL A 38 7.81 -6.13 7.22
C VAL A 38 6.83 -4.97 7.16
N ALA A 39 6.03 -4.77 8.21
CA ALA A 39 5.10 -3.65 8.30
C ALA A 39 5.84 -2.30 8.24
N GLU A 40 6.92 -2.15 9.00
CA GLU A 40 7.76 -0.94 8.99
C GLU A 40 8.36 -0.69 7.58
N LYS A 41 8.97 -1.71 6.98
CA LYS A 41 9.52 -1.62 5.61
C LYS A 41 8.45 -1.26 4.58
N ALA A 42 7.23 -1.79 4.73
CA ALA A 42 6.12 -1.49 3.83
C ALA A 42 5.74 -0.01 3.90
N VAL A 43 5.54 0.53 5.10
CA VAL A 43 5.19 1.94 5.31
C VAL A 43 6.32 2.85 4.81
N ASN A 44 7.58 2.53 5.13
CA ASN A 44 8.74 3.28 4.64
C ASN A 44 8.83 3.28 3.10
N ASN A 45 8.58 2.14 2.45
CA ASN A 45 8.58 2.01 1.00
C ASN A 45 7.44 2.83 0.33
N TRP A 46 6.25 2.80 0.92
CA TRP A 46 5.11 3.58 0.41
C TRP A 46 5.36 5.07 0.57
N PHE A 47 5.83 5.50 1.73
CA PHE A 47 6.08 6.90 2.03
C PHE A 47 7.26 7.47 1.24
N SER A 48 8.29 6.65 0.95
CA SER A 48 9.46 7.10 0.18
C SER A 48 9.14 7.55 -1.24
N GLN A 49 7.95 7.24 -1.77
CA GLN A 49 7.50 7.77 -3.06
C GLN A 49 7.49 9.30 -3.09
N LEU A 50 7.18 9.97 -1.97
CA LEU A 50 7.23 11.42 -1.88
C LEU A 50 8.65 11.94 -2.17
N ALA A 51 9.65 11.42 -1.44
CA ALA A 51 11.03 11.86 -1.57
C ALA A 51 11.62 11.51 -2.95
N GLN A 52 11.23 10.36 -3.52
CA GLN A 52 11.80 9.86 -4.78
C GLN A 52 11.17 10.50 -6.02
N LYS A 53 9.88 10.86 -5.97
CA LYS A 53 9.11 11.25 -7.17
C LYS A 53 8.55 12.67 -7.08
N GLY A 54 8.41 13.19 -5.87
CA GLY A 54 7.88 14.53 -5.61
C GLY A 54 6.36 14.63 -5.84
N VAL A 55 5.74 15.50 -5.05
CA VAL A 55 4.36 15.96 -5.23
C VAL A 55 4.42 17.49 -5.36
N PRO A 56 3.62 18.11 -6.26
CA PRO A 56 3.63 19.57 -6.44
C PRO A 56 3.18 20.31 -5.17
N GLN A 57 3.59 21.57 -5.03
CA GLN A 57 3.25 22.41 -3.88
C GLN A 57 1.75 22.66 -3.77
N GLU A 58 1.03 22.69 -4.90
CA GLU A 58 -0.42 22.80 -4.97
C GLU A 58 -1.14 21.59 -4.34
N ASN A 59 -0.41 20.50 -4.05
CA ASN A 59 -0.87 19.28 -3.37
C ASN A 59 -2.14 18.66 -3.99
N MET A 60 -2.27 18.78 -5.31
CA MET A 60 -3.41 18.28 -6.07
C MET A 60 -3.05 16.99 -6.81
N LEU A 61 -3.75 15.89 -6.52
CA LEU A 61 -3.60 14.61 -7.22
C LEU A 61 -4.37 14.62 -8.56
N ASN A 62 -3.84 15.34 -9.55
CA ASN A 62 -4.31 15.26 -10.93
C ASN A 62 -3.68 14.05 -11.66
N LEU A 63 -4.12 13.77 -12.90
CA LEU A 63 -3.63 12.62 -13.69
C LEU A 63 -2.10 12.68 -13.92
N ASN A 64 -1.54 13.87 -14.14
CA ASN A 64 -0.09 14.01 -14.33
C ASN A 64 0.68 13.62 -13.07
N VAL A 65 0.19 13.98 -11.88
CA VAL A 65 0.78 13.57 -10.60
C VAL A 65 0.56 12.09 -10.35
N PHE A 66 -0.65 11.58 -10.61
CA PHE A 66 -1.00 10.17 -10.44
C PHE A 66 -0.06 9.26 -11.26
N TYR A 67 0.17 9.59 -12.53
CA TYR A 67 1.03 8.82 -13.42
C TYR A 67 2.53 8.89 -13.09
N ARG A 68 2.99 9.79 -12.21
CA ARG A 68 4.35 9.72 -11.64
C ARG A 68 4.53 8.48 -10.76
N GLY A 69 3.43 7.92 -10.26
CA GLY A 69 3.44 6.71 -9.45
C GLY A 69 3.59 7.00 -7.95
N VAL A 70 2.97 8.07 -7.45
CA VAL A 70 2.95 8.47 -6.02
C VAL A 70 1.73 7.93 -5.26
N TRP A 71 1.00 6.99 -5.85
CA TRP A 71 -0.30 6.49 -5.39
C TRP A 71 -0.26 5.85 -3.99
N TYR A 72 0.85 5.21 -3.58
CA TYR A 72 0.96 4.69 -2.22
C TYR A 72 1.16 5.78 -1.19
N TYR A 73 2.03 6.77 -1.48
CA TYR A 73 2.22 7.92 -0.61
C TYR A 73 0.93 8.72 -0.48
N THR A 74 0.26 9.03 -1.59
CA THR A 74 -0.96 9.85 -1.55
C THR A 74 -2.07 9.17 -0.77
N GLN A 75 -2.17 7.83 -0.80
CA GLN A 75 -3.12 7.10 0.03
C GLN A 75 -2.77 7.17 1.53
N LEU A 76 -1.48 7.10 1.89
CA LEU A 76 -1.04 7.27 3.28
C LEU A 76 -1.35 8.67 3.81
N ALA A 77 -1.19 9.69 2.97
CA ALA A 77 -1.38 11.10 3.33
C ALA A 77 -2.80 11.61 3.02
N TRP A 78 -3.75 10.73 2.69
CA TRP A 78 -5.09 11.16 2.29
C TRP A 78 -5.88 11.63 3.51
N GLN A 79 -6.14 12.94 3.58
CA GLN A 79 -6.79 13.58 4.73
C GLN A 79 -8.10 12.90 5.16
N TRP A 80 -8.86 12.36 4.20
CA TRP A 80 -10.18 11.79 4.46
C TRP A 80 -10.16 10.31 4.78
N SER A 81 -9.01 9.62 4.65
CA SER A 81 -8.89 8.21 5.04
C SER A 81 -8.58 8.11 6.54
N TYR A 82 -9.59 7.77 7.35
CA TYR A 82 -9.46 7.71 8.80
C TYR A 82 -9.56 6.30 9.38
N GLN A 83 -9.92 5.30 8.57
CA GLN A 83 -9.89 3.89 8.95
C GLN A 83 -8.79 3.16 8.17
N LEU A 84 -8.02 2.34 8.90
CA LEU A 84 -6.91 1.56 8.37
C LEU A 84 -7.00 0.12 8.86
N GLY A 85 -6.81 -0.83 7.95
CA GLY A 85 -6.67 -2.25 8.29
C GLY A 85 -5.57 -2.91 7.46
N CYS A 86 -4.59 -3.53 8.13
CA CYS A 86 -3.43 -4.12 7.48
C CYS A 86 -3.33 -5.64 7.70
N ALA A 87 -2.60 -6.32 6.83
CA ALA A 87 -2.28 -7.73 6.96
C ALA A 87 -0.83 -7.98 6.53
N VAL A 88 -0.14 -8.87 7.28
CA VAL A 88 1.17 -9.40 6.94
C VAL A 88 1.11 -10.92 6.93
N VAL A 89 1.37 -11.51 5.78
CA VAL A 89 1.24 -12.96 5.55
C VAL A 89 2.46 -13.51 4.85
N ASP A 90 2.89 -14.69 5.26
CA ASP A 90 3.95 -15.42 4.59
C ASP A 90 3.35 -16.21 3.43
N CYS A 91 3.97 -16.05 2.27
CA CYS A 91 3.64 -16.72 1.02
C CYS A 91 4.81 -17.61 0.62
N ASN A 92 4.64 -18.43 -0.41
CA ASN A 92 5.71 -19.30 -0.87
C ASN A 92 6.91 -18.49 -1.41
N GLY A 93 7.96 -18.38 -0.60
CA GLY A 93 9.21 -17.70 -0.91
C GLY A 93 9.22 -16.18 -0.76
N PHE A 94 8.21 -15.57 -0.14
CA PHE A 94 8.16 -14.12 0.14
C PHE A 94 7.18 -13.80 1.28
N THR A 95 7.38 -12.66 1.96
CA THR A 95 6.39 -12.12 2.90
C THR A 95 5.66 -10.94 2.24
N TYR A 96 4.33 -10.96 2.29
CA TYR A 96 3.46 -9.93 1.75
C TYR A 96 2.92 -9.06 2.89
N ALA A 97 2.92 -7.74 2.68
CA ALA A 97 2.24 -6.78 3.53
C ALA A 97 1.30 -5.91 2.68
N GLY A 98 0.13 -5.60 3.22
CA GLY A 98 -0.79 -4.66 2.58
C GLY A 98 -1.71 -4.02 3.59
N CYS A 99 -2.23 -2.85 3.22
CA CYS A 99 -3.19 -2.10 4.00
C CYS A 99 -4.34 -1.65 3.13
N GLU A 100 -5.54 -1.61 3.71
CA GLU A 100 -6.73 -1.00 3.13
C GLU A 100 -7.15 0.23 3.93
N TYR A 101 -7.69 1.22 3.22
CA TYR A 101 -8.03 2.55 3.73
C TYR A 101 -9.48 2.87 3.42
N ASN A 102 -10.19 3.46 4.39
CA ASN A 102 -11.57 3.88 4.22
C ASN A 102 -11.84 5.24 4.87
N PRO A 103 -12.57 6.16 4.19
CA PRO A 103 -12.78 6.24 2.73
C PRO A 103 -11.49 6.11 1.91
N SER A 104 -11.61 5.67 0.65
CA SER A 104 -10.50 5.64 -0.31
C SER A 104 -10.19 7.02 -0.86
#